data_AF-A0A9P3WFT0-F1
#
_entry.id   AF-A0A9P3WFT0-F1
#
_cell.length_a   1.000
_cell.length_b   1.000
_cell.length_c   1.000
_cell.angle_alpha   90.00
_cell.angle_beta   90.00
_cell.angle_gamma   90.00
#
_symmetry.space_group_name_H-M   'P 1'
#
loop_
_entity.id
_entity.type
_entity.pdbx_description
1 polymer ?
#
loop_
_entity_poly.entity_id
_entity_poly.type
_entity_poly.pdbx_seq_one_letter_code
_entity_poly.pdbx_strand_id
1 'polypeptide(L)'
;MKALGSILLIFGIIFVFSSMVMDTSVSTGYGTRVNNIGLMRDQQNYLILGSVFLLGGLLVLIFRKPKASLRDEVECPHCAEKILSQAKVCKHCGRDVAAKISDEKLGDNKSHQFLWYENNVLTLNRENIIKYAHELNERMPSQTISLIMQVHSNVIQDIKSSMPINLADEFVVQLETSLRKIKNQ
;
A
#
# COMPACT_ATOMS: atom_id res chain seq x y z
N MET A 1 6.35 22.08 -2.68
CA MET A 1 6.44 23.06 -3.81
C MET A 1 5.20 23.11 -4.70
N LYS A 2 4.38 22.05 -4.83
CA LYS A 2 3.16 22.10 -5.67
C LYS A 2 2.18 23.20 -5.24
N ALA A 3 1.87 23.25 -3.94
CA ALA A 3 0.99 24.28 -3.38
C ALA A 3 1.53 25.69 -3.64
N LEU A 4 2.83 25.91 -3.42
CA LEU A 4 3.46 27.23 -3.62
C LEU A 4 3.43 27.68 -5.09
N GLY A 5 3.77 26.80 -6.04
CA GLY A 5 3.68 27.10 -7.48
C GLY A 5 2.26 27.37 -7.95
N SER A 6 1.29 26.57 -7.50
CA SER A 6 -0.13 26.78 -7.81
C SER A 6 -0.68 28.07 -7.22
N ILE A 7 -0.30 28.44 -5.99
CA ILE A 7 -0.69 29.70 -5.36
C ILE A 7 -0.14 30.89 -6.15
N LEU A 8 1.14 30.86 -6.52
CA LEU A 8 1.76 31.91 -7.34
C LEU A 8 1.07 32.10 -8.69
N LEU A 9 0.67 31.00 -9.36
CA LEU A 9 -0.09 31.08 -10.59
C LEU A 9 -1.45 31.74 -10.40
N ILE A 10 -2.19 31.38 -9.35
CA ILE A 10 -3.50 31.97 -9.07
C ILE A 10 -3.36 33.47 -8.84
N PHE A 11 -2.41 33.91 -8.01
CA PHE A 11 -2.14 35.33 -7.79
C PHE A 11 -1.70 36.03 -9.09
N GLY A 12 -0.80 35.43 -9.87
CA GLY A 12 -0.35 35.99 -11.14
C GLY A 12 -1.50 36.23 -12.11
N ILE A 13 -2.42 35.27 -12.24
CA ILE A 13 -3.62 35.39 -13.06
C ILE A 13 -4.49 36.56 -12.55
N ILE A 14 -4.76 36.63 -11.25
CA ILE A 14 -5.57 37.71 -10.66
C ILE A 14 -4.97 39.10 -10.95
N PHE A 15 -3.66 39.28 -10.76
CA PHE A 15 -2.99 40.56 -11.02
C PHE A 15 -3.03 40.96 -12.50
N VAL A 16 -2.83 40.01 -13.42
CA VAL A 16 -2.93 40.27 -14.86
C VAL A 16 -4.36 40.71 -15.22
N PHE A 17 -5.38 39.97 -14.81
CA PHE A 17 -6.78 40.34 -15.09
C PHE A 17 -7.15 41.68 -14.46
N SER A 18 -6.74 41.93 -13.22
CA SER A 18 -6.98 43.21 -12.55
C SER A 18 -6.31 44.37 -13.28
N SER A 19 -5.11 44.18 -13.83
CA SER A 19 -4.44 45.21 -14.62
C SER A 19 -5.18 45.49 -15.93
N MET A 20 -5.69 44.45 -16.61
CA MET A 20 -6.41 44.62 -17.88
C MET A 20 -7.73 45.37 -17.73
N VAL A 21 -8.37 45.29 -16.57
CA VAL A 21 -9.65 45.97 -16.27
C VAL A 21 -9.44 47.41 -15.74
N MET A 22 -8.22 47.79 -15.38
CA MET A 22 -7.94 49.08 -14.77
C MET A 22 -8.14 50.25 -15.76
N ASP A 23 -9.01 51.20 -15.41
CA ASP A 23 -9.20 52.45 -16.16
C ASP A 23 -8.05 53.42 -15.88
N THR A 24 -7.29 53.77 -16.92
CA THR A 24 -6.15 54.69 -16.82
C THR A 24 -6.52 56.15 -17.11
N SER A 25 -7.79 56.45 -17.35
CA SER A 25 -8.23 57.78 -17.76
C SER A 25 -8.84 58.60 -16.64
N VAL A 26 -8.64 59.91 -16.68
CA VAL A 26 -9.25 60.89 -15.76
C VAL A 26 -10.02 61.94 -16.56
N SER A 27 -11.12 62.44 -15.98
CA SER A 27 -11.89 63.53 -16.57
C SER A 27 -11.15 64.85 -16.42
N THR A 28 -11.04 65.61 -17.50
CA THR A 28 -10.57 67.00 -17.45
C THR A 28 -11.77 67.95 -17.28
N GLY A 29 -11.52 69.17 -16.82
CA GLY A 29 -12.55 70.20 -16.64
C GLY A 29 -13.27 70.63 -17.93
N TYR A 30 -12.77 70.21 -19.10
CA TYR A 30 -13.34 70.51 -20.42
C TYR A 30 -14.18 69.35 -20.99
N GLY A 31 -14.56 68.37 -20.16
CA GLY A 31 -15.44 67.26 -20.55
C GLY A 31 -14.76 66.16 -21.38
N THR A 32 -13.47 66.26 -21.65
CA THR A 32 -12.68 65.22 -22.31
C THR A 32 -11.99 64.33 -21.29
N ARG A 33 -11.87 63.04 -21.60
CA ARG A 33 -11.06 62.10 -20.82
C ARG A 33 -9.67 62.01 -21.41
N VAL A 34 -8.66 62.05 -20.54
CA VAL A 34 -7.26 61.90 -20.94
C VAL A 34 -6.63 60.78 -20.14
N ASN A 35 -5.69 60.04 -20.75
CA ASN A 35 -4.96 58.99 -20.05
C ASN A 35 -3.98 59.62 -19.07
N ASN A 36 -4.11 59.23 -17.81
CA ASN A 36 -3.20 59.64 -16.77
C ASN A 36 -1.93 58.77 -16.82
N ILE A 37 -0.79 59.41 -17.00
CA ILE A 37 0.52 58.74 -17.10
C ILE A 37 0.84 57.96 -15.81
N GLY A 38 0.43 58.47 -14.65
CA GLY A 38 0.56 57.79 -13.36
C GLY A 38 -0.25 56.52 -13.30
N LEU A 39 -1.56 56.59 -13.61
CA LEU A 39 -2.40 55.38 -13.64
C LEU A 39 -1.93 54.39 -14.71
N MET A 40 -1.47 54.85 -15.86
CA MET A 40 -0.91 53.96 -16.89
C MET A 40 0.37 53.26 -16.41
N ARG A 41 1.22 53.95 -15.64
CA ARG A 41 2.39 53.35 -14.98
C ARG A 41 1.99 52.33 -13.92
N ASP A 42 0.97 52.62 -13.14
CA ASP A 42 0.45 51.69 -12.12
C ASP A 42 -0.12 50.42 -12.77
N GLN A 43 -0.89 50.57 -13.85
CA GLN A 43 -1.38 49.43 -14.65
C GLN A 43 -0.23 48.57 -15.16
N GLN A 44 0.82 49.20 -15.71
CA GLN A 44 2.02 48.49 -16.17
C GLN A 44 2.76 47.78 -15.02
N ASN A 45 2.87 48.41 -13.84
CA ASN A 45 3.49 47.79 -12.67
C ASN A 45 2.73 46.53 -12.21
N TYR A 46 1.40 46.59 -12.16
CA TYR A 46 0.58 45.42 -11.85
C TYR A 46 0.68 44.32 -12.91
N LEU A 47 0.74 44.70 -14.19
CA LEU A 47 0.96 43.75 -15.29
C LEU A 47 2.32 43.04 -15.16
N ILE A 48 3.39 43.81 -14.88
CA ILE A 48 4.74 43.27 -14.67
C ILE A 48 4.74 42.31 -13.49
N LEU A 49 4.19 42.73 -12.34
CA LEU A 49 4.12 41.89 -11.14
C LEU A 49 3.34 40.59 -11.40
N GLY A 50 2.19 40.69 -12.06
CA GLY A 50 1.38 39.54 -12.45
C GLY A 50 2.14 38.59 -13.37
N SER A 51 2.84 39.13 -14.38
CA SER A 51 3.63 38.32 -15.33
C SER A 51 4.78 37.57 -14.64
N VAL A 52 5.46 38.20 -13.68
CA VAL A 52 6.55 37.57 -12.91
C VAL A 52 6.01 36.43 -12.05
N PHE A 53 4.86 36.61 -11.38
CA PHE A 53 4.22 35.55 -10.62
C PHE A 53 3.71 34.41 -11.50
N LEU A 54 3.19 34.71 -12.69
CA LEU A 54 2.67 33.72 -13.62
C LEU A 54 3.83 32.88 -14.21
N LEU A 55 4.89 33.52 -14.70
CA LEU A 55 6.09 32.84 -15.20
C LEU A 55 6.82 32.08 -14.08
N GLY A 56 7.01 32.72 -12.92
CA GLY A 56 7.66 32.09 -11.77
C GLY A 56 6.89 30.87 -11.25
N GLY A 57 5.57 30.98 -11.14
CA GLY A 57 4.69 29.87 -10.76
C GLY A 57 4.76 28.72 -11.76
N LEU A 58 4.74 29.02 -13.06
CA LEU A 58 4.90 28.02 -14.12
C LEU A 58 6.25 27.31 -14.04
N LEU A 59 7.35 28.06 -13.88
CA LEU A 59 8.69 27.49 -13.75
C LEU A 59 8.81 26.57 -12.52
N VAL A 60 8.23 26.95 -11.38
CA VAL A 60 8.22 26.10 -10.17
C VAL A 60 7.46 24.79 -10.39
N LEU A 61 6.42 24.79 -11.22
CA LEU A 61 5.69 23.57 -11.57
C LEU A 61 6.45 22.69 -12.58
N ILE A 62 7.11 23.29 -13.58
CA ILE A 62 7.89 22.58 -14.61
C ILE A 62 9.16 21.96 -14.00
N PHE A 63 9.95 22.74 -13.28
CA PHE A 63 11.21 22.29 -12.66
C PHE A 63 11.00 21.52 -11.35
N ARG A 64 9.82 20.94 -11.18
CA ARG A 64 9.52 20.12 -10.01
C ARG A 64 10.39 18.87 -10.05
N LYS A 65 11.37 18.82 -9.16
CA LYS A 65 12.08 17.57 -8.87
C LYS A 65 11.05 16.51 -8.46
N PRO A 66 11.04 15.30 -9.08
CA PRO A 66 10.29 14.20 -8.52
C PRO A 66 10.73 14.05 -7.07
N LYS A 67 9.79 13.73 -6.16
CA LYS A 67 10.21 13.28 -4.82
C LYS A 67 11.22 12.18 -5.09
N ALA A 68 12.44 12.34 -4.59
CA ALA A 68 13.38 11.22 -4.58
C ALA A 68 12.59 10.09 -3.92
N SER A 69 12.28 9.06 -4.69
CA SER A 69 11.91 7.78 -4.10
C SER A 69 13.03 7.54 -3.09
N LEU A 70 12.70 7.48 -1.80
CA LEU A 70 13.63 6.90 -0.84
C LEU A 70 14.13 5.64 -1.54
N ARG A 71 15.44 5.56 -1.82
CA ARG A 71 16.00 4.30 -2.28
C ARG A 71 15.60 3.32 -1.20
N ASP A 72 14.71 2.43 -1.57
CA ASP A 72 14.14 1.48 -0.64
C ASP A 72 15.27 0.50 -0.38
N GLU A 73 16.00 0.79 0.68
CA GLU A 73 17.23 0.11 1.07
C GLU A 73 16.93 -0.66 2.34
N VAL A 74 17.29 -1.94 2.31
CA VAL A 74 17.12 -2.88 3.42
C VAL A 74 18.49 -3.43 3.79
N GLU A 75 18.62 -3.90 5.03
CA GLU A 75 19.83 -4.59 5.46
C GLU A 75 19.77 -6.05 5.01
N CYS A 76 20.87 -6.54 4.44
CA CYS A 76 20.98 -7.94 4.04
C CYS A 76 20.89 -8.86 5.28
N PRO A 77 20.00 -9.86 5.32
CA PRO A 77 19.82 -10.74 6.50
C PRO A 77 21.05 -11.61 6.81
N HIS A 78 21.99 -11.70 5.88
CA HIS A 78 23.17 -12.56 6.02
C HIS A 78 24.48 -11.85 6.34
N CYS A 79 24.56 -10.54 6.13
CA CYS A 79 25.79 -9.78 6.35
C CYS A 79 25.56 -8.34 6.83
N ALA A 80 24.30 -7.93 7.04
CA ALA A 80 23.88 -6.61 7.49
C ALA A 80 24.27 -5.43 6.56
N GLU A 81 24.81 -5.71 5.37
CA GLU A 81 25.13 -4.66 4.39
C GLU A 81 23.85 -4.02 3.83
N LYS A 82 23.88 -2.70 3.59
CA LYS A 82 22.77 -1.99 2.94
C LYS A 82 22.68 -2.35 1.46
N ILE A 83 21.54 -2.88 1.07
CA ILE A 83 21.22 -3.32 -0.29
C ILE A 83 19.87 -2.74 -0.70
N LEU A 84 19.61 -2.67 -2.01
CA LEU A 84 18.27 -2.29 -2.49
C LEU A 84 17.26 -3.38 -2.12
N SER A 85 16.04 -3.00 -1.77
CA SER A 85 14.93 -3.92 -1.44
C SER A 85 14.61 -4.88 -2.60
N GLN A 86 14.86 -4.43 -3.84
CA GLN A 86 14.75 -5.25 -5.05
C GLN A 86 15.95 -6.18 -5.34
N ALA A 87 16.98 -6.18 -4.50
CA ALA A 87 18.16 -7.01 -4.72
C ALA A 87 17.83 -8.50 -4.50
N LYS A 88 17.95 -9.32 -5.54
CA LYS A 88 17.79 -10.79 -5.44
C LYS A 88 18.99 -11.45 -4.77
N VAL A 89 20.18 -10.92 -5.01
CA VAL A 89 21.46 -11.43 -4.49
C VAL A 89 22.26 -10.28 -3.91
N CYS A 90 22.85 -10.49 -2.74
CA CYS A 90 23.70 -9.49 -2.10
C CYS A 90 25.05 -9.42 -2.80
N LYS A 91 25.42 -8.22 -3.27
CA LYS A 91 26.74 -7.98 -3.90
C LYS A 91 27.93 -8.21 -2.97
N HIS A 92 27.72 -8.14 -1.66
CA HIS A 92 28.80 -8.22 -0.67
C HIS A 92 29.07 -9.66 -0.24
N CYS A 93 28.02 -10.39 0.14
CA CYS A 93 28.16 -11.78 0.61
C CYS A 93 27.83 -12.84 -0.44
N GLY A 94 27.30 -12.46 -1.59
CA GLY A 94 26.95 -13.37 -2.69
C GLY A 94 25.74 -14.27 -2.44
N ARG A 95 25.07 -14.15 -1.28
CA ARG A 95 23.88 -14.95 -0.93
C ARG A 95 22.60 -14.32 -1.45
N ASP A 96 21.63 -15.15 -1.80
CA ASP A 96 20.28 -14.72 -2.14
C ASP A 96 19.65 -13.97 -0.98
N VAL A 97 19.09 -12.79 -1.27
CA VAL A 97 18.38 -11.93 -0.30
C VAL A 97 16.87 -12.15 -0.40
N ALA A 98 16.42 -13.06 -1.26
CA ALA A 98 15.06 -13.55 -1.32
C ALA A 98 14.75 -14.41 -0.07
N ALA A 99 14.87 -13.83 1.12
CA ALA A 99 14.45 -14.38 2.38
C ALA A 99 13.39 -13.44 2.95
N LYS A 100 12.14 -13.89 2.87
CA LYS A 100 10.85 -13.23 3.16
C LYS A 100 10.25 -12.44 1.99
N ILE A 101 9.79 -13.20 0.99
CA ILE A 101 8.45 -12.95 0.47
C ILE A 101 7.52 -13.04 1.68
N SER A 102 7.05 -11.86 2.11
CA SER A 102 5.82 -11.63 2.84
C SER A 102 4.85 -12.82 2.78
N ASP A 103 4.34 -13.22 3.93
CA ASP A 103 3.21 -14.14 4.18
C ASP A 103 1.88 -13.73 3.48
N GLU A 104 1.91 -13.01 2.36
CA GLU A 104 0.74 -12.48 1.65
C GLU A 104 0.53 -13.05 0.24
N LYS A 105 1.27 -14.09 -0.16
CA LYS A 105 0.89 -14.92 -1.31
C LYS A 105 1.15 -16.41 -1.07
N LEU A 106 0.61 -16.95 0.03
CA LEU A 106 0.25 -18.36 0.05
C LEU A 106 -1.16 -18.48 -0.54
N GLY A 107 -1.21 -18.66 -1.85
CA GLY A 107 -2.33 -19.41 -2.40
C GLY A 107 -2.37 -20.74 -1.69
N ASP A 108 -3.48 -21.00 -1.00
CA ASP A 108 -4.07 -22.32 -0.91
C ASP A 108 -3.10 -23.45 -0.49
N ASN A 109 -2.54 -23.37 0.71
CA ASN A 109 -1.90 -24.53 1.33
C ASN A 109 -2.12 -24.54 2.85
N LYS A 110 -3.38 -24.78 3.25
CA LYS A 110 -3.81 -24.96 4.66
C LYS A 110 -3.02 -26.05 5.40
N SER A 111 -2.33 -26.92 4.68
CA SER A 111 -1.52 -28.04 5.15
C SER A 111 -0.38 -27.63 6.10
N HIS A 112 0.25 -26.47 5.87
CA HIS A 112 1.32 -25.97 6.73
C HIS A 112 0.83 -25.42 8.08
N GLN A 113 -0.47 -25.13 8.24
CA GLN A 113 -1.01 -24.70 9.51
C GLN A 113 -0.97 -25.82 10.56
N PHE A 114 -0.99 -27.08 10.13
CA PHE A 114 -1.10 -28.24 11.03
C PHE A 114 0.24 -28.93 11.30
N LEU A 115 1.34 -28.48 10.71
CA LEU A 115 2.67 -29.07 10.86
C LEU A 115 3.60 -28.12 11.62
N TRP A 116 4.34 -28.63 12.60
CA TRP A 116 5.37 -27.86 13.31
C TRP A 116 6.53 -28.77 13.73
N TYR A 117 7.65 -28.16 14.15
CA TYR A 117 8.80 -28.92 14.64
C TYR A 117 8.85 -28.88 16.16
N GLU A 118 8.83 -30.06 16.77
CA GLU A 118 9.01 -30.24 18.21
C GLU A 118 10.26 -31.10 18.43
N ASN A 119 11.25 -30.58 19.17
CA ASN A 119 12.52 -31.28 19.41
C ASN A 119 13.22 -31.75 18.13
N ASN A 120 13.18 -30.93 17.07
CA ASN A 120 13.75 -31.24 15.75
C ASN A 120 13.08 -32.41 15.01
N VAL A 121 11.89 -32.83 15.45
CA VAL A 121 11.03 -33.81 14.77
C VAL A 121 9.79 -33.10 14.24
N LEU A 122 9.43 -33.35 12.98
CA LEU A 122 8.20 -32.82 12.39
C LEU A 122 7.00 -33.54 13.01
N THR A 123 6.12 -32.79 13.68
CA THR A 123 4.94 -33.29 14.38
C THR A 123 3.69 -32.50 13.99
N LEU A 124 2.52 -33.01 14.37
CA LEU A 124 1.25 -32.33 14.17
C LEU A 124 0.98 -31.30 15.28
N ASN A 125 0.55 -30.10 14.88
CA ASN A 125 0.13 -29.06 15.80
C ASN A 125 -1.29 -29.34 16.30
N ARG A 126 -1.40 -29.89 17.51
CA ARG A 126 -2.68 -30.26 18.14
C ARG A 126 -3.62 -29.07 18.35
N GLU A 127 -3.08 -27.89 18.70
CA GLU A 127 -3.90 -26.70 18.95
C GLU A 127 -4.60 -26.22 17.68
N ASN A 128 -3.91 -26.23 16.55
CA ASN A 128 -4.47 -25.82 15.28
C ASN A 128 -5.52 -26.81 14.78
N ILE A 129 -5.36 -28.11 15.05
CA ILE A 129 -6.38 -29.13 14.76
C ILE A 129 -7.65 -28.88 15.58
N ILE A 130 -7.52 -28.53 16.86
CA ILE A 130 -8.67 -28.22 17.73
C ILE A 130 -9.40 -26.96 17.22
N LYS A 131 -8.67 -25.89 16.90
CA LYS A 131 -9.26 -24.67 16.33
C LYS A 131 -10.03 -24.95 15.04
N TYR A 132 -9.45 -25.77 14.16
CA TYR A 132 -10.12 -26.17 12.92
C TYR A 132 -11.37 -27.01 13.19
N ALA A 133 -11.34 -27.90 14.19
CA ALA A 133 -12.52 -28.67 14.61
C ALA A 133 -13.65 -27.76 15.12
N HIS A 134 -13.34 -26.71 15.88
CA HIS A 134 -14.32 -25.70 16.30
C HIS A 134 -14.90 -24.94 15.11
N GLU A 135 -14.06 -24.49 14.17
CA GLU A 135 -14.50 -23.80 12.95
C GLU A 135 -15.47 -24.66 12.12
N LEU A 136 -15.19 -25.96 12.00
CA LEU A 136 -16.07 -26.90 11.30
C LEU A 136 -17.41 -27.10 12.04
N ASN A 137 -17.38 -27.20 13.37
CA ASN A 137 -18.60 -27.36 14.17
C ASN A 137 -19.45 -26.08 14.21
N GLU A 138 -18.84 -24.89 14.23
CA GLU A 138 -19.57 -23.61 14.16
C GLU A 138 -20.29 -23.43 12.81
N ARG A 139 -19.68 -23.89 11.72
CA ARG A 139 -20.32 -23.87 10.40
C ARG A 139 -21.48 -24.86 10.29
N MET A 140 -21.44 -25.97 11.02
CA MET A 140 -22.45 -27.03 10.97
C MET A 140 -22.77 -27.62 12.37
N PRO A 141 -23.43 -26.85 13.25
CA PRO A 141 -23.57 -27.22 14.67
C PRO A 141 -24.42 -28.47 14.89
N SER A 142 -25.49 -28.64 14.10
CA SER A 142 -26.52 -29.67 14.32
C SER A 142 -26.33 -30.97 13.51
N GLN A 143 -25.19 -31.15 12.84
CA GLN A 143 -24.97 -32.28 11.94
C GLN A 143 -24.11 -33.39 12.56
N THR A 144 -24.22 -34.63 12.07
CA THR A 144 -23.38 -35.75 12.53
C THR A 144 -21.92 -35.57 12.07
N ILE A 145 -20.96 -36.01 12.88
CA ILE A 145 -19.51 -35.89 12.61
C ILE A 145 -19.14 -36.43 11.23
N SER A 146 -19.69 -37.58 10.85
CA SER A 146 -19.47 -38.21 9.53
C SER A 146 -19.92 -37.32 8.38
N LEU A 147 -21.01 -36.56 8.54
CA LEU A 147 -21.50 -35.66 7.51
C LEU A 147 -20.61 -34.41 7.40
N ILE A 148 -20.14 -33.88 8.53
CA ILE A 148 -19.19 -32.75 8.56
C ILE A 148 -17.90 -33.12 7.82
N MET A 149 -17.34 -34.31 8.11
CA MET A 149 -16.16 -34.81 7.41
C MET A 149 -16.40 -35.07 5.92
N GLN A 150 -17.60 -35.54 5.56
CA GLN A 150 -17.95 -35.80 4.16
C GLN A 150 -18.14 -34.51 3.35
N VAL A 151 -18.80 -33.50 3.90
CA VAL A 151 -19.00 -32.20 3.22
C VAL A 151 -17.68 -31.48 3.00
N HIS A 152 -16.76 -31.57 3.96
CA HIS A 152 -15.43 -30.96 3.88
C HIS A 152 -14.35 -31.90 3.31
N SER A 153 -14.76 -33.04 2.72
CA SER A 153 -13.85 -34.11 2.26
C SER A 153 -12.81 -33.62 1.25
N ASN A 154 -13.19 -32.78 0.28
CA ASN A 154 -12.28 -32.21 -0.71
C ASN A 154 -11.13 -31.45 -0.04
N VAL A 155 -11.47 -30.54 0.88
CA VAL A 155 -10.49 -29.72 1.61
C VAL A 155 -9.61 -30.58 2.52
N ILE A 156 -10.18 -31.62 3.14
CA ILE A 156 -9.44 -32.55 3.99
C ILE A 156 -8.47 -33.40 3.13
N GLN A 157 -8.86 -33.80 1.91
CA GLN A 157 -7.99 -34.51 0.96
C GLN A 157 -6.86 -33.62 0.44
N ASP A 158 -7.13 -32.34 0.17
CA ASP A 158 -6.11 -31.38 -0.26
C ASP A 158 -5.05 -31.20 0.85
N ILE A 159 -5.50 -31.08 2.09
CA ILE A 159 -4.64 -31.02 3.27
C ILE A 159 -3.87 -32.34 3.44
N LYS A 160 -4.52 -33.49 3.26
CA LYS A 160 -3.90 -34.82 3.36
C LYS A 160 -2.80 -35.05 2.32
N SER A 161 -3.07 -34.69 1.06
CA SER A 161 -2.14 -34.91 -0.06
C SER A 161 -0.85 -34.09 0.06
N SER A 162 -0.91 -33.01 0.85
CA SER A 162 0.21 -32.12 1.10
C SER A 162 1.03 -32.48 2.34
N MET A 163 0.68 -33.54 3.07
CA MET A 163 1.40 -34.00 4.27
C MET A 163 2.18 -35.30 4.02
N PRO A 164 3.26 -35.56 4.79
CA PRO A 164 3.86 -36.89 4.87
C PRO A 164 2.83 -37.95 5.28
N ILE A 165 2.84 -39.11 4.62
CA ILE A 165 1.82 -40.17 4.75
C ILE A 165 1.52 -40.53 6.22
N ASN A 166 2.56 -40.65 7.06
CA ASN A 166 2.44 -40.97 8.47
C ASN A 166 1.69 -39.90 9.29
N LEU A 167 1.90 -38.62 8.97
CA LEU A 167 1.23 -37.50 9.65
C LEU A 167 -0.17 -37.24 9.05
N ALA A 168 -0.36 -37.55 7.77
CA ALA A 168 -1.60 -37.37 7.06
C ALA A 168 -2.73 -38.25 7.63
N ASP A 169 -2.42 -39.51 7.95
CA ASP A 169 -3.38 -40.42 8.58
C ASP A 169 -3.64 -40.05 10.06
N GLU A 170 -2.59 -39.63 10.78
CA GLU A 170 -2.72 -39.19 12.17
C GLU A 170 -3.58 -37.91 12.30
N PHE A 171 -3.46 -36.98 11.35
CA PHE A 171 -4.27 -35.75 11.31
C PHE A 171 -5.77 -36.04 11.26
N VAL A 172 -6.20 -36.98 10.41
CA VAL A 172 -7.62 -37.34 10.26
C VAL A 172 -8.17 -37.93 11.56
N VAL A 173 -7.41 -38.83 12.20
CA VAL A 173 -7.79 -39.44 13.48
C VAL A 173 -7.90 -38.38 14.59
N GLN A 174 -6.96 -37.44 14.66
CA GLN A 174 -6.98 -36.37 15.66
C GLN A 174 -8.11 -35.36 15.41
N LEU A 175 -8.42 -35.04 14.15
CA LEU A 175 -9.54 -34.17 13.79
C LEU A 175 -10.88 -34.80 14.20
N GLU A 176 -11.11 -36.07 13.87
CA GLU A 176 -12.33 -36.78 14.27
C GLU A 176 -12.48 -36.86 15.79
N THR A 177 -11.39 -37.18 16.50
CA THR A 177 -11.36 -37.24 17.96
C THR A 177 -11.71 -35.88 18.58
N SER A 178 -11.21 -34.79 18.00
CA SER A 178 -11.49 -33.43 18.46
C SER A 178 -12.95 -33.05 18.24
N LEU A 179 -13.53 -33.37 17.07
CA LEU A 179 -14.96 -33.17 16.79
C LEU A 179 -15.86 -33.97 17.73
N ARG A 180 -15.49 -35.22 18.07
CA ARG A 180 -16.20 -36.05 19.05
C ARG A 180 -16.19 -35.41 20.44
N LYS A 181 -15.06 -34.87 20.87
CA LYS A 181 -14.95 -34.16 22.16
C LYS A 181 -15.85 -32.93 22.20
N ILE A 182 -15.88 -32.14 21.12
CA ILE A 182 -16.70 -30.93 21.04
C ILE A 182 -18.21 -31.22 21.12
N LYS A 183 -18.68 -32.31 20.49
CA LYS A 183 -20.11 -32.68 20.52
C LYS A 183 -20.57 -33.40 21.79
N ASN A 184 -19.63 -33.97 22.54
CA ASN A 184 -19.91 -34.68 23.80
C ASN A 184 -19.67 -33.78 25.04
N GLN A 185 -19.26 -32.53 24.84
CA GLN A 185 -19.17 -31.47 25.85
C GLN A 185 -20.45 -30.63 25.85
#